data_AF-A0A968P3C2-F1
#
_entry.id   AF-A0A968P3C2-F1
#
_cell.length_a   1.000
_cell.length_b   1.000
_cell.length_c   1.000
_cell.angle_alpha   90.00
_cell.angle_beta   90.00
_cell.angle_gamma   90.00
#
_symmetry.space_group_name_H-M   'P 1'
#
loop_
_entity.id
_entity.type
_entity.pdbx_description
1 polymer ?
#
loop_
_entity_poly.entity_id
_entity_poly.type
_entity_poly.pdbx_seq_one_letter_code
_entity_poly.pdbx_strand_id
1 'polypeptide(L)' 'MGFADPAEPFAANALRVGASVIYPAAYPVTRARLETAGVWVRTVEASELAKAEGGVSCCSLVFEG' A
#
# COMPACT_ATOMS: atom_id res chain seq x y z
N MET A 1 -14.46 5.79 8.60
CA MET A 1 -13.27 6.66 8.61
C MET A 1 -12.17 5.89 7.90
N GLY A 2 -11.73 6.35 6.72
CA GLY A 2 -10.77 5.62 5.88
C GLY A 2 -9.38 5.63 6.50
N PHE A 3 -8.56 4.62 6.17
CA PHE A 3 -7.18 4.53 6.65
C PHE A 3 -6.23 5.50 5.93
N ALA A 4 -6.61 6.00 4.73
CA ALA A 4 -5.82 6.93 3.94
C ALA A 4 -5.86 8.36 4.49
N ASP A 5 -4.69 8.99 4.60
CA ASP A 5 -4.58 10.41 4.92
C ASP A 5 -5.05 11.28 3.74
N PRO A 6 -5.85 12.34 3.95
CA PRO A 6 -6.26 13.25 2.88
C PRO A 6 -5.11 13.90 2.11
N ALA A 7 -3.92 14.05 2.73
CA ALA A 7 -2.72 14.56 2.09
C ALA A 7 -2.03 13.53 1.16
N GLU A 8 -2.41 12.25 1.26
CA GLU A 8 -1.86 11.16 0.46
C GLU A 8 -3.02 10.46 -0.31
N PRO A 9 -3.64 11.12 -1.32
CA PRO A 9 -4.88 10.62 -1.95
C PRO A 9 -4.74 9.25 -2.63
N PHE A 10 -3.51 8.85 -2.97
CA PHE A 10 -3.18 7.56 -3.58
C PHE A 10 -2.74 6.49 -2.56
N ALA A 11 -2.77 6.81 -1.27
CA ALA A 11 -2.40 5.93 -0.16
C ALA A 11 -3.34 4.73 0.02
N ALA A 12 -4.51 4.72 -0.64
CA ALA A 12 -5.40 3.57 -0.68
C ALA A 12 -4.83 2.38 -1.47
N ASN A 13 -3.76 2.59 -2.23
CA ASN A 13 -3.10 1.60 -3.06
C ASN A 13 -2.23 0.65 -2.23
N ALA A 14 -2.89 -0.27 -1.52
CA ALA A 14 -2.30 -1.27 -0.66
C ALA A 14 -2.68 -2.67 -1.13
N LEU A 15 -1.73 -3.61 -1.15
CA LEU A 15 -2.00 -5.00 -1.50
C LEU A 15 -1.85 -5.89 -0.27
N ARG A 16 -2.93 -6.54 0.16
CA ARG A 16 -2.88 -7.50 1.27
C ARG A 16 -2.45 -8.87 0.76
N VAL A 17 -1.38 -9.42 1.35
CA VAL A 17 -0.87 -10.77 1.08
C VAL A 17 -0.76 -11.53 2.40
N GLY A 18 -1.64 -12.50 2.59
CA GLY A 18 -1.78 -13.23 3.85
C GLY A 18 -2.07 -12.29 5.03
N ALA A 19 -1.19 -12.30 6.03
CA ALA A 19 -1.26 -11.41 7.19
C ALA A 19 -0.56 -10.05 7.00
N SER A 20 0.10 -9.85 5.86
CA SER A 20 0.90 -8.66 5.58
C SER A 20 0.27 -7.77 4.51
N VAL A 21 0.68 -6.50 4.48
CA VAL A 21 0.28 -5.52 3.45
C VAL A 21 1.52 -5.02 2.75
N ILE A 22 1.60 -5.22 1.44
CA ILE A 22 2.58 -4.59 0.56
C ILE A 22 2.11 -3.17 0.28
N TYR A 23 2.97 -2.20 0.53
CA TYR A 23 2.59 -0.80 0.58
C TYR A 23 3.63 0.13 -0.07
N PRO A 24 3.24 1.22 -0.75
CA PRO A 24 4.19 2.15 -1.35
C PRO A 24 4.98 2.90 -0.27
N ALA A 25 6.30 2.97 -0.41
CA ALA A 25 7.14 3.77 0.50
C ALA A 25 6.81 5.28 0.47
N ALA A 26 6.15 5.75 -0.60
CA ALA A 26 5.82 7.16 -0.83
C ALA A 26 4.73 7.75 0.11
N TYR A 27 4.04 6.92 0.90
CA TYR A 27 2.93 7.35 1.77
C TYR A 27 3.20 7.05 3.27
N PRO A 28 4.22 7.69 3.87
CA PRO A 28 4.66 7.38 5.23
C PRO A 28 3.60 7.66 6.30
N VAL A 29 2.70 8.63 6.10
CA VAL A 29 1.68 8.98 7.12
C VAL A 29 0.61 7.90 7.21
N THR A 30 0.09 7.47 6.06
CA THR A 30 -0.89 6.37 6.02
C THR A 30 -0.26 5.05 6.44
N ARG A 31 1.01 4.80 6.08
CA ARG A 31 1.76 3.64 6.57
C ARG A 31 1.80 3.60 8.10
N ALA A 32 2.15 4.71 8.76
CA ALA A 32 2.23 4.75 10.22
C ALA A 32 0.87 4.48 10.88
N ARG A 33 -0.24 4.92 10.25
CA ARG A 33 -1.60 4.59 10.72
C ARG A 33 -1.90 3.10 10.58
N LEU A 34 -1.52 2.47 9.48
CA LEU A 34 -1.67 1.02 9.27
C LEU A 34 -0.87 0.23 10.31
N GLU A 35 0.40 0.60 10.53
CA GLU A 35 1.26 -0.05 11.53
C GLU A 35 0.70 0.12 12.95
N THR A 36 0.19 1.32 13.29
CA THR A 36 -0.47 1.58 14.58
C THR A 36 -1.76 0.78 14.76
N ALA A 37 -2.47 0.48 13.67
CA ALA A 37 -3.64 -0.40 13.66
C ALA A 37 -3.29 -1.89 13.74
N GLY A 38 -2.01 -2.25 13.89
CA GLY A 38 -1.54 -3.63 13.98
C GLY A 38 -1.37 -4.34 12.64
N VAL A 39 -1.40 -3.60 11.53
CA VAL A 39 -1.17 -4.14 10.19
C VAL A 39 0.33 -4.32 9.96
N TRP A 40 0.74 -5.50 9.52
CA TRP A 40 2.13 -5.77 9.19
C TRP A 40 2.46 -5.25 7.79
N VAL A 41 3.10 -4.09 7.72
CA VAL A 41 3.39 -3.41 6.45
C VAL A 41 4.78 -3.79 5.92
N ARG A 42 4.86 -4.11 4.63
CA ARG A 42 6.10 -4.32 3.87
C ARG A 42 6.16 -3.26 2.78
N THR A 43 7.12 -2.35 2.87
CA THR A 43 7.22 -1.26 1.89
C THR A 43 7.94 -1.68 0.64
N VAL A 44 7.46 -1.18 -0.51
CA VAL A 44 8.12 -1.31 -1.81
C VAL A 44 8.34 0.07 -2.42
N GLU A 45 9.49 0.25 -3.07
CA GLU A 45 9.77 1.42 -3.90
C GLU A 45 8.93 1.30 -5.18
N ALA A 46 7.76 1.95 -5.19
CA ALA A 46 6.80 1.93 -6.31
C ALA A 46 6.64 3.32 -6.96
N SER A 47 7.68 4.16 -6.87
CA SER A 47 7.67 5.56 -7.31
C SER A 47 7.45 5.75 -8.82
N GLU A 48 7.84 4.78 -9.66
CA GLU A 48 7.56 4.79 -11.10
C GLU A 48 6.17 4.24 -11.45
N LEU A 49 5.58 3.40 -10.60
CA LEU A 49 4.25 2.83 -10.81
C LEU A 49 3.15 3.86 -10.48
N ALA A 50 3.39 4.69 -9.46
CA ALA A 50 2.52 5.80 -9.09
C ALA A 50 2.39 6.89 -10.18
N LYS A 51 3.42 7.06 -11.04
CA LYS A 51 3.40 8.03 -12.15
C LYS A 51 2.50 7.61 -13.32
N ALA A 52 2.13 6.33 -13.41
CA ALA A 52 1.35 5.76 -14.50
C ALA A 52 -0.09 5.38 -14.11
N GLU A 53 -0.59 5.87 -12.96
CA GLU A 53 -1.85 5.41 -12.34
C GLU A 53 -1.87 3.89 -12.02
N GLY A 54 -0.70 3.24 -12.09
CA GLY A 54 -0.54 1.85 -11.73
C GLY A 54 -0.52 1.68 -10.21
N GLY A 55 -1.15 0.62 -9.72
CA GLY A 55 -1.04 0.17 -8.34
C GLY A 55 -0.36 -1.15 -8.16
N VAL A 56 0.15 -1.39 -6.95
CA VAL A 56 0.76 -2.68 -6.59
C VAL A 56 -0.23 -3.82 -6.84
N SER A 57 -1.54 -3.56 -6.69
CA SER A 57 -2.63 -4.47 -7.03
C SER A 57 -2.73 -4.80 -8.52
N CYS A 58 -2.50 -3.86 -9.43
CA CYS A 58 -2.62 -4.11 -10.87
C CYS A 58 -1.35 -4.72 -11.49
N CYS A 59 -0.23 -4.71 -10.76
CA CYS A 59 1.04 -5.33 -11.19
C CYS A 59 1.33 -6.69 -10.54
N SER A 60 0.36 -7.27 -9.84
CA SER A 60 0.55 -8.53 -9.12
C SER A 60 -0.37 -9.61 -9.68
N LEU A 61 0.20 -10.76 -10.03
CA LEU A 61 -0.55 -12.01 -10.20
C LEU A 61 -0.44 -12.79 -8.89
N VAL A 62 -1.58 -12.99 -8.23
CA VAL A 62 -1.68 -13.79 -7.00
C VAL A 62 -2.05 -15.21 -7.39
N PHE A 63 -1.17 -16.16 -7.08
CA PHE A 63 -1.46 -17.59 -7.24
C PHE A 63 -1.77 -18.19 -5.87
N GLU A 64 -2.91 -18.88 -5.77
CA GLU A 64 -3.19 -19.81 -4.68
C GLU A 64 -2.81 -21.21 -5.17
N GLY A 65 -1.97 -21.90 -4.41
CA GLY A 65 -1.60 -23.30 -4.66
C GLY A 65 -2.59 -24.27 -4.04
#